data_AF-A0A4V2S227-F1
#
_entry.id   AF-A0A4V2S227-F1
#
_cell.length_a   1.000
_cell.length_b   1.000
_cell.length_c   1.000
_cell.angle_alpha   90.00
_cell.angle_beta   90.00
_cell.angle_gamma   90.00
#
_symmetry.space_group_name_H-M   'P 1'
#
loop_
_entity.id
_entity.type
_entity.pdbx_description
1 polymer ?
#
loop_
_entity_poly.entity_id
_entity_poly.type
_entity_poly.pdbx_seq_one_letter_code
_entity_poly.pdbx_strand_id
1 'polypeptide(L)'
;MAISTTVQAALAFALAWAAPSAHATIFPVTGTIAVNGSSAPLPAGGTFGDAVYDANTGTLSDGAFAFPDASTIVPIQGVGNVTVNYRFSQTNTSSAAVAADGVAAMTVVHAKLQILSTSPPLPVTPCVFEPIDLELAGTGSASGLDLADASFTVPPTASSCGGFASQINAALAGSNNSLTVHISGNFTPPMPDDDTIFADGFDDN
;
A
#
# COMPACT_ATOMS: atom_id res chain seq x y z
N MET A 1 -22.91 71.55 5.20
CA MET A 1 -22.55 71.29 3.79
C MET A 1 -21.07 70.97 3.77
N ALA A 2 -20.61 69.71 3.93
CA ALA A 2 -20.73 68.56 3.02
C ALA A 2 -20.26 68.96 1.60
N ILE A 3 -19.22 68.39 0.99
CA ILE A 3 -19.05 67.01 0.46
C ILE A 3 -17.55 66.91 0.04
N SER A 4 -16.74 66.01 0.60
CA SER A 4 -16.50 64.60 0.22
C SER A 4 -15.22 64.41 -0.61
N THR A 5 -14.32 63.64 -0.02
CA THR A 5 -13.09 63.03 -0.51
C THR A 5 -13.31 62.08 -1.69
N THR A 6 -12.50 62.20 -2.75
CA THR A 6 -12.40 61.22 -3.83
C THR A 6 -11.24 60.27 -3.56
N VAL A 7 -11.59 59.01 -3.29
CA VAL A 7 -10.71 57.89 -2.98
C VAL A 7 -10.09 57.35 -4.28
N GLN A 8 -8.76 57.18 -4.28
CA GLN A 8 -8.00 56.41 -5.27
C GLN A 8 -8.46 54.94 -5.25
N ALA A 9 -9.05 54.47 -6.34
CA ALA A 9 -9.33 53.05 -6.54
C ALA A 9 -8.09 52.38 -7.17
N ALA A 10 -7.30 51.69 -6.35
CA ALA A 10 -6.30 50.75 -6.81
C ALA A 10 -6.99 49.43 -7.19
N LEU A 11 -6.93 49.07 -8.47
CA LEU A 11 -7.42 47.81 -9.01
C LEU A 11 -6.37 46.72 -8.70
N ALA A 12 -6.57 45.95 -7.62
CA ALA A 12 -5.78 44.76 -7.35
C ALA A 12 -6.37 43.57 -8.12
N PHE A 13 -5.69 43.15 -9.18
CA PHE A 13 -5.94 41.88 -9.87
C PHE A 13 -5.55 40.72 -8.93
N ALA A 14 -6.52 40.14 -8.24
CA ALA A 14 -6.36 38.87 -7.57
C ALA A 14 -6.41 37.74 -8.63
N LEU A 15 -5.23 37.30 -9.09
CA LEU A 15 -5.10 35.99 -9.76
C LEU A 15 -5.33 34.91 -8.69
N ALA A 16 -6.57 34.43 -8.59
CA ALA A 16 -6.85 33.17 -7.92
C ALA A 16 -6.29 32.04 -8.80
N TRP A 17 -5.12 31.52 -8.43
CA TRP A 17 -4.63 30.27 -8.99
C TRP A 17 -5.58 29.17 -8.51
N ALA A 18 -6.45 28.71 -9.41
CA ALA A 18 -7.23 27.51 -9.18
C ALA A 18 -6.26 26.33 -9.11
N ALA A 19 -5.87 25.94 -7.90
CA ALA A 19 -5.20 24.66 -7.69
C ALA A 19 -6.14 23.58 -8.24
N PRO A 20 -5.67 22.71 -9.16
CA PRO A 20 -6.47 21.57 -9.58
C PRO A 20 -6.79 20.76 -8.33
N SER A 21 -8.08 20.57 -8.05
CA SER A 21 -8.53 19.63 -7.02
C SER A 21 -7.92 18.28 -7.33
N ALA A 22 -7.00 17.82 -6.49
CA ALA A 22 -6.38 16.52 -6.69
C ALA A 22 -7.46 15.44 -6.51
N HIS A 23 -7.78 14.73 -7.58
CA HIS A 23 -8.82 13.71 -7.59
C HIS A 23 -8.25 12.38 -7.08
N ALA A 24 -9.01 11.70 -6.23
CA ALA A 24 -8.70 10.33 -5.80
C ALA A 24 -8.46 9.43 -7.01
N THR A 25 -7.32 8.76 -7.01
CA THR A 25 -6.82 7.93 -8.11
C THR A 25 -6.78 6.48 -7.68
N ILE A 26 -7.08 5.58 -8.61
CA ILE A 26 -6.89 4.14 -8.45
C ILE A 26 -5.61 3.77 -9.17
N PHE A 27 -4.62 3.32 -8.41
CA PHE A 27 -3.32 2.92 -8.93
C PHE A 27 -3.29 1.40 -9.16
N PRO A 28 -2.91 0.91 -10.35
CA PRO A 28 -2.68 -0.51 -10.58
C PRO A 28 -1.55 -1.05 -9.68
N VAL A 29 -1.70 -2.28 -9.21
CA VAL A 29 -0.72 -2.96 -8.36
C VAL A 29 -0.33 -4.29 -8.98
N THR A 30 0.97 -4.52 -9.05
CA THR A 30 1.57 -5.81 -9.39
C THR A 30 2.61 -6.18 -8.34
N GLY A 31 3.13 -7.42 -8.37
CA GLY A 31 4.13 -7.82 -7.41
C GLY A 31 4.18 -9.33 -7.20
N THR A 32 4.94 -9.74 -6.20
CA THR A 32 5.10 -11.15 -5.81
C THR A 32 4.98 -11.31 -4.32
N ILE A 33 4.40 -12.43 -3.89
CA ILE A 33 4.32 -12.83 -2.50
C ILE A 33 4.99 -14.20 -2.37
N ALA A 34 5.88 -14.33 -1.40
CA ALA A 34 6.47 -15.58 -0.99
C ALA A 34 5.98 -15.93 0.41
N VAL A 35 5.47 -17.15 0.58
CA VAL A 35 5.06 -17.69 1.89
C VAL A 35 5.88 -18.92 2.17
N ASN A 36 6.58 -18.94 3.29
CA ASN A 36 7.51 -20.00 3.67
C ASN A 36 8.50 -20.37 2.53
N GLY A 37 9.02 -19.35 1.84
CA GLY A 37 9.95 -19.49 0.71
C GLY A 37 9.32 -19.91 -0.63
N SER A 38 8.01 -20.16 -0.69
CA SER A 38 7.30 -20.47 -1.94
C SER A 38 6.72 -19.19 -2.55
N SER A 39 7.27 -18.76 -3.69
CA SER A 39 6.89 -17.51 -4.35
C SER A 39 5.80 -17.69 -5.41
N ALA A 40 4.88 -16.74 -5.47
CA ALA A 40 3.84 -16.62 -6.48
C ALA A 40 3.60 -15.14 -6.85
N PRO A 41 3.10 -14.83 -8.05
CA PRO A 41 2.64 -13.49 -8.36
C PRO A 41 1.42 -13.13 -7.48
N LEU A 42 1.28 -11.85 -7.16
CA LEU A 42 0.03 -11.34 -6.60
C LEU A 42 -1.13 -11.52 -7.58
N PRO A 43 -2.39 -11.60 -7.09
CA PRO A 43 -3.56 -11.71 -7.96
C PRO A 43 -3.59 -10.59 -9.01
N ALA A 44 -3.76 -10.98 -10.27
CA ALA A 44 -3.80 -10.03 -11.38
C ALA A 44 -5.00 -9.07 -11.24
N GLY A 45 -4.80 -7.80 -11.57
CA GLY A 45 -5.83 -6.76 -11.41
C GLY A 45 -5.89 -6.15 -10.00
N GLY A 46 -4.84 -6.32 -9.19
CA GLY A 46 -4.70 -5.62 -7.92
C GLY A 46 -4.68 -4.10 -8.12
N THR A 47 -5.21 -3.37 -7.14
CA THR A 47 -5.21 -1.91 -7.12
C THR A 47 -4.91 -1.37 -5.73
N PHE A 48 -4.44 -0.12 -5.69
CA PHE A 48 -4.37 0.71 -4.49
C PHE A 48 -5.25 1.93 -4.76
N GLY A 49 -6.39 1.98 -4.09
CA GLY A 49 -7.48 2.89 -4.43
C GLY A 49 -7.68 4.03 -3.45
N ASP A 50 -8.44 5.03 -3.92
CA ASP A 50 -8.92 6.18 -3.17
C ASP A 50 -7.83 7.12 -2.62
N ALA A 51 -6.65 7.09 -3.24
CA ALA A 51 -5.48 7.85 -2.80
C ALA A 51 -5.07 8.96 -3.77
N VAL A 52 -4.35 9.95 -3.25
CA VAL A 52 -3.84 11.11 -3.98
C VAL A 52 -2.37 11.30 -3.60
N TYR A 53 -1.49 11.43 -4.60
CA TYR A 53 -0.09 11.78 -4.40
C TYR A 53 0.11 13.29 -4.54
N ASP A 54 0.70 13.93 -3.53
CA ASP A 54 1.17 15.31 -3.61
C ASP A 54 2.68 15.33 -3.88
N ALA A 55 3.05 15.76 -5.07
CA ALA A 55 4.45 15.80 -5.51
C ALA A 55 5.28 16.89 -4.81
N ASN A 56 4.66 17.88 -4.15
CA ASN A 56 5.40 18.92 -3.43
C ASN A 56 5.89 18.41 -2.08
N THR A 57 5.08 17.58 -1.40
CA THR A 57 5.37 17.04 -0.07
C THR A 57 5.89 15.61 -0.12
N GLY A 58 5.73 14.91 -1.25
CA GLY A 58 6.03 13.50 -1.39
C GLY A 58 5.03 12.58 -0.69
N THR A 59 3.86 13.07 -0.30
CA THR A 59 2.88 12.28 0.47
C THR A 59 1.82 11.65 -0.42
N LEU A 60 1.59 10.35 -0.25
CA LEU A 60 0.43 9.63 -0.77
C LEU A 60 -0.62 9.52 0.34
N SER A 61 -1.81 10.06 0.10
CA SER A 61 -2.92 10.01 1.06
C SER A 61 -3.36 8.57 1.35
N ASP A 62 -4.16 8.41 2.39
CA ASP A 62 -4.72 7.12 2.77
C ASP A 62 -5.47 6.46 1.61
N GLY A 63 -5.19 5.18 1.40
CA GLY A 63 -5.86 4.31 0.45
C GLY A 63 -5.85 2.86 0.95
N ALA A 64 -6.37 1.95 0.14
CA ALA A 64 -6.36 0.52 0.46
C ALA A 64 -6.03 -0.36 -0.74
N PHE A 65 -5.31 -1.44 -0.49
CA PHE A 65 -5.09 -2.50 -1.46
C PHE A 65 -6.36 -3.34 -1.64
N ALA A 66 -6.73 -3.55 -2.90
CA ALA A 66 -7.78 -4.45 -3.32
C ALA A 66 -7.23 -5.44 -4.34
N PHE A 67 -7.34 -6.73 -4.05
CA PHE A 67 -6.95 -7.81 -4.96
C PHE A 67 -8.17 -8.68 -5.30
N PRO A 68 -8.32 -9.13 -6.55
CA PRO A 68 -9.30 -10.14 -6.89
C PRO A 68 -9.06 -11.46 -6.15
N ASP A 69 -10.11 -12.28 -6.06
CA ASP A 69 -9.99 -13.64 -5.55
C ASP A 69 -9.05 -14.45 -6.44
N ALA A 70 -8.25 -15.31 -5.81
CA ALA A 70 -7.25 -16.12 -6.50
C ALA A 70 -7.34 -17.59 -6.09
N SER A 71 -6.66 -18.45 -6.84
CA SER A 71 -6.61 -19.87 -6.56
C SER A 71 -5.19 -20.42 -6.62
N THR A 72 -4.93 -21.45 -5.81
CA THR A 72 -3.65 -22.16 -5.78
C THR A 72 -3.90 -23.65 -5.50
N ILE A 73 -2.92 -24.51 -5.80
CA ILE A 73 -2.99 -25.94 -5.52
C ILE A 73 -2.11 -26.26 -4.32
N VAL A 74 -2.71 -26.85 -3.29
CA VAL A 74 -2.02 -27.23 -2.06
C VAL A 74 -2.10 -28.75 -1.88
N PRO A 75 -0.97 -29.45 -1.66
CA PRO A 75 -1.00 -30.86 -1.31
C PRO A 75 -1.43 -31.03 0.16
N ILE A 76 -2.53 -31.75 0.39
CA ILE A 76 -3.04 -32.07 1.73
C ILE A 76 -2.86 -33.56 2.00
N GLN A 77 -2.25 -33.89 3.14
CA GLN A 77 -2.01 -35.30 3.51
C GLN A 77 -3.33 -36.04 3.69
N GLY A 78 -3.46 -37.18 3.01
CA GLY A 78 -4.67 -38.01 3.04
C GLY A 78 -5.79 -37.59 2.09
N VAL A 79 -5.70 -36.42 1.45
CA VAL A 79 -6.69 -35.92 0.47
C VAL A 79 -6.09 -35.83 -0.93
N GLY A 80 -4.81 -35.48 -1.05
CA GLY A 80 -4.13 -35.21 -2.32
C GLY A 80 -4.08 -33.71 -2.63
N ASN A 81 -3.96 -33.38 -3.93
CA ASN A 81 -3.91 -31.99 -4.37
C ASN A 81 -5.30 -31.35 -4.29
N VAL A 82 -5.41 -30.24 -3.56
CA VAL A 82 -6.65 -29.49 -3.38
C VAL A 82 -6.47 -28.09 -3.95
N THR A 83 -7.36 -27.69 -4.84
CA THR A 83 -7.43 -26.30 -5.30
C THR A 83 -8.08 -25.47 -4.20
N VAL A 84 -7.37 -24.47 -3.70
CA VAL A 84 -7.82 -23.53 -2.67
C VAL A 84 -8.13 -22.20 -3.34
N ASN A 85 -9.37 -21.73 -3.23
CA ASN A 85 -9.74 -20.36 -3.58
C ASN A 85 -9.60 -19.49 -2.34
N TYR A 86 -8.92 -18.36 -2.46
CA TYR A 86 -8.60 -17.48 -1.36
C TYR A 86 -8.78 -16.00 -1.72
N ARG A 87 -8.89 -15.18 -0.69
CA ARG A 87 -8.90 -13.72 -0.77
C ARG A 87 -7.80 -13.15 0.11
N PHE A 88 -6.99 -12.27 -0.46
CA PHE A 88 -6.05 -11.44 0.26
C PHE A 88 -6.57 -10.00 0.25
N SER A 89 -6.81 -9.43 1.43
CA SER A 89 -7.44 -8.11 1.56
C SER A 89 -6.80 -7.30 2.65
N GLN A 90 -6.63 -6.00 2.43
CA GLN A 90 -6.31 -5.05 3.50
C GLN A 90 -7.53 -4.82 4.42
N THR A 91 -7.29 -4.62 5.71
CA THR A 91 -8.31 -4.38 6.75
C THR A 91 -8.29 -2.97 7.33
N ASN A 92 -7.21 -2.21 7.11
CA ASN A 92 -7.11 -0.77 7.38
C ASN A 92 -6.98 0.04 6.08
N THR A 93 -6.81 1.36 6.22
CA THR A 93 -6.21 2.21 5.18
C THR A 93 -4.76 2.48 5.54
N SER A 94 -3.94 2.75 4.52
CA SER A 94 -2.53 3.13 4.70
C SER A 94 -2.19 4.30 3.79
N SER A 95 -1.34 5.20 4.26
CA SER A 95 -0.68 6.24 3.47
C SER A 95 0.79 5.88 3.22
N ALA A 96 1.42 6.59 2.29
CA ALA A 96 2.85 6.48 1.99
C ALA A 96 3.53 7.84 1.96
N ALA A 97 4.84 7.85 2.14
CA ALA A 97 5.68 9.02 1.88
C ALA A 97 6.88 8.63 1.01
N VAL A 98 7.28 9.53 0.12
CA VAL A 98 8.49 9.46 -0.71
C VAL A 98 9.35 10.66 -0.32
N ALA A 99 10.51 10.40 0.27
CA ALA A 99 11.49 11.41 0.61
C ALA A 99 12.18 11.97 -0.64
N ALA A 100 12.84 13.12 -0.52
CA ALA A 100 13.50 13.79 -1.64
C ALA A 100 14.62 12.98 -2.31
N ASP A 101 15.23 12.03 -1.58
CA ASP A 101 16.22 11.08 -2.11
C ASP A 101 15.58 9.86 -2.82
N GLY A 102 14.26 9.81 -2.87
CA GLY A 102 13.47 8.74 -3.48
C GLY A 102 13.20 7.55 -2.58
N VAL A 103 13.65 7.54 -1.32
CA VAL A 103 13.28 6.52 -0.34
C VAL A 103 11.80 6.63 -0.02
N ALA A 104 11.09 5.51 -0.01
CA ALA A 104 9.66 5.47 0.27
C ALA A 104 9.31 4.49 1.39
N ALA A 105 8.26 4.82 2.13
CA ALA A 105 7.70 3.94 3.15
C ALA A 105 6.18 4.13 3.25
N MET A 106 5.47 3.05 3.55
CA MET A 106 4.05 3.08 3.91
C MET A 106 3.86 2.96 5.41
N THR A 107 2.79 3.56 5.91
CA THR A 107 2.20 3.17 7.19
C THR A 107 1.84 1.68 7.16
N VAL A 108 1.90 1.03 8.32
CA VAL A 108 1.67 -0.43 8.43
C VAL A 108 0.36 -0.82 7.75
N VAL A 109 0.44 -1.83 6.89
CA VAL A 109 -0.71 -2.41 6.20
C VAL A 109 -1.17 -3.60 7.02
N HIS A 110 -2.37 -3.54 7.56
CA HIS A 110 -3.02 -4.69 8.18
C HIS A 110 -3.76 -5.47 7.10
N ALA A 111 -3.38 -6.71 6.89
CA ALA A 111 -3.96 -7.59 5.90
C ALA A 111 -4.60 -8.82 6.52
N LYS A 112 -5.46 -9.44 5.72
CA LYS A 112 -6.17 -10.68 6.03
C LYS A 112 -6.08 -11.61 4.84
N LEU A 113 -5.72 -12.86 5.10
CA LEU A 113 -5.82 -13.96 4.16
C LEU A 113 -6.98 -14.88 4.57
N GLN A 114 -7.95 -15.06 3.66
CA GLN A 114 -9.14 -15.87 3.90
C GLN A 114 -9.26 -16.97 2.86
N ILE A 115 -9.43 -18.22 3.31
CA ILE A 115 -9.81 -19.33 2.43
C ILE A 115 -11.32 -19.27 2.20
N LEU A 116 -11.73 -19.15 0.94
CA LEU A 116 -13.12 -19.03 0.52
C LEU A 116 -13.74 -20.40 0.23
N SER A 117 -13.02 -21.25 -0.49
CA SER A 117 -13.50 -22.59 -0.86
C SER A 117 -12.36 -23.52 -1.28
N THR A 118 -12.66 -24.80 -1.41
CA THR A 118 -11.72 -25.84 -1.84
C THR A 118 -12.34 -26.78 -2.87
N SER A 119 -11.51 -27.39 -3.72
CA SER A 119 -11.91 -28.44 -4.67
C SER A 119 -10.88 -29.59 -4.65
N PRO A 120 -11.25 -30.82 -4.25
CA PRO A 120 -12.57 -31.22 -3.74
C PRO A 120 -12.98 -30.44 -2.48
N PRO A 121 -14.29 -30.27 -2.21
CA PRO A 121 -14.76 -29.47 -1.09
C PRO A 121 -14.36 -30.11 0.25
N LEU A 122 -13.61 -29.35 1.03
CA LEU A 122 -13.27 -29.63 2.42
C LEU A 122 -14.02 -28.68 3.34
N PRO A 123 -14.34 -29.08 4.58
CA PRO A 123 -15.07 -28.26 5.56
C PRO A 123 -14.21 -27.12 6.16
N VAL A 124 -13.38 -26.45 5.35
CA VAL A 124 -12.37 -25.50 5.82
C VAL A 124 -12.91 -24.10 6.13
N THR A 125 -14.21 -23.83 5.99
CA THR A 125 -14.75 -22.46 6.06
C THR A 125 -15.40 -22.09 7.40
N PRO A 126 -15.11 -20.88 7.95
CA PRO A 126 -14.10 -19.90 7.52
C PRO A 126 -12.71 -20.16 8.13
N CYS A 127 -11.66 -20.22 7.30
CA CYS A 127 -10.25 -20.25 7.72
C CYS A 127 -9.63 -18.88 7.42
N VAL A 128 -9.22 -18.15 8.45
CA VAL A 128 -8.80 -16.76 8.37
C VAL A 128 -7.47 -16.55 9.09
N PHE A 129 -6.53 -15.89 8.44
CA PHE A 129 -5.23 -15.50 8.98
C PHE A 129 -5.21 -13.97 9.08
N GLU A 130 -5.30 -13.46 10.31
CA GLU A 130 -5.28 -12.02 10.62
C GLU A 130 -4.82 -11.78 12.07
N PRO A 131 -4.24 -10.60 12.38
CA PRO A 131 -3.74 -9.61 11.42
C PRO A 131 -2.40 -10.06 10.81
N ILE A 132 -2.24 -9.84 9.50
CA ILE A 132 -0.93 -9.92 8.84
C ILE A 132 -0.43 -8.48 8.72
N ASP A 133 0.60 -8.14 9.47
CA ASP A 133 1.19 -6.81 9.43
C ASP A 133 2.28 -6.77 8.36
N LEU A 134 2.18 -5.81 7.45
CA LEU A 134 3.19 -5.57 6.41
C LEU A 134 3.82 -4.19 6.62
N GLU A 135 5.15 -4.19 6.71
CA GLU A 135 5.99 -3.00 6.81
C GLU A 135 6.63 -2.75 5.44
N LEU A 136 5.90 -2.06 4.57
CA LEU A 136 6.30 -1.84 3.18
C LEU A 136 7.23 -0.63 3.06
N ALA A 137 8.45 -0.86 2.58
CA ALA A 137 9.43 0.19 2.29
C ALA A 137 10.16 -0.08 0.97
N GLY A 138 10.68 0.98 0.34
CA GLY A 138 11.40 0.88 -0.92
C GLY A 138 11.67 2.23 -1.56
N THR A 139 11.27 2.42 -2.82
CA THR A 139 11.61 3.62 -3.60
C THR A 139 10.45 4.16 -4.42
N GLY A 140 10.33 5.48 -4.50
CA GLY A 140 9.39 6.20 -5.36
C GLY A 140 10.07 6.85 -6.55
N SER A 141 9.40 6.82 -7.71
CA SER A 141 9.90 7.41 -8.95
C SER A 141 8.77 7.78 -9.91
N ALA A 142 9.11 8.38 -11.05
CA ALA A 142 8.15 8.65 -12.12
C ALA A 142 7.52 7.39 -12.73
N SER A 143 8.14 6.21 -12.56
CA SER A 143 7.61 4.93 -13.04
C SER A 143 6.71 4.21 -12.05
N GLY A 144 6.74 4.57 -10.77
CA GLY A 144 5.93 3.91 -9.75
C GLY A 144 6.55 3.98 -8.36
N LEU A 145 5.86 3.30 -7.44
CA LEU A 145 6.30 3.06 -6.07
C LEU A 145 6.61 1.57 -5.94
N ASP A 146 7.90 1.25 -5.79
CA ASP A 146 8.39 -0.10 -5.59
C ASP A 146 8.62 -0.30 -4.09
N LEU A 147 7.84 -1.19 -3.46
CA LEU A 147 7.91 -1.45 -2.02
C LEU A 147 8.07 -2.93 -1.76
N ALA A 148 8.69 -3.24 -0.64
CA ALA A 148 8.84 -4.61 -0.17
C ALA A 148 8.70 -4.69 1.34
N ASP A 149 8.25 -5.85 1.80
CA ASP A 149 8.46 -6.35 3.14
C ASP A 149 9.22 -7.67 3.00
N ALA A 150 10.46 -7.72 3.48
CA ALA A 150 11.33 -8.87 3.30
C ALA A 150 11.07 -10.02 4.30
N SER A 151 10.28 -9.78 5.35
CA SER A 151 10.17 -10.71 6.48
C SER A 151 8.86 -10.60 7.25
N PHE A 152 7.73 -10.41 6.57
CA PHE A 152 6.44 -10.36 7.25
C PHE A 152 6.08 -11.70 7.88
N THR A 153 5.26 -11.66 8.94
CA THR A 153 4.79 -12.86 9.62
C THR A 153 3.32 -13.13 9.32
N VAL A 154 3.01 -14.36 8.92
CA VAL A 154 1.64 -14.85 8.87
C VAL A 154 1.33 -15.50 10.23
N PRO A 155 0.38 -14.96 11.01
CA PRO A 155 0.00 -15.56 12.29
C PRO A 155 -0.71 -16.90 12.05
N PRO A 156 -0.66 -17.85 13.00
CA PRO A 156 -1.50 -19.03 12.92
C PRO A 156 -2.98 -18.63 12.97
N THR A 157 -3.81 -19.31 12.18
CA THR A 157 -5.27 -19.16 12.28
C THR A 157 -5.78 -19.75 13.59
N ALA A 158 -6.67 -19.03 14.26
CA ALA A 158 -7.45 -19.53 15.39
C ALA A 158 -8.67 -20.37 14.94
N SER A 159 -9.03 -20.30 13.65
CA SER A 159 -10.12 -21.11 13.09
C SER A 159 -9.75 -22.60 13.12
N SER A 160 -10.74 -23.46 13.34
CA SER A 160 -10.54 -24.91 13.26
C SER A 160 -10.24 -25.39 11.83
N CYS A 161 -10.57 -24.58 10.81
CA CYS A 161 -10.40 -24.87 9.39
C CYS A 161 -10.84 -26.31 9.03
N GLY A 162 -12.00 -26.72 9.54
CA GLY A 162 -12.54 -28.06 9.28
C GLY A 162 -11.77 -29.20 9.93
N GLY A 163 -10.96 -28.92 10.95
CA GLY A 163 -10.04 -29.87 11.58
C GLY A 163 -8.64 -29.90 10.96
N PHE A 164 -8.39 -29.11 9.91
CA PHE A 164 -7.10 -29.05 9.21
C PHE A 164 -6.19 -27.89 9.67
N ALA A 165 -6.58 -27.14 10.70
CA ALA A 165 -5.84 -25.97 11.18
C ALA A 165 -4.35 -26.23 11.41
N SER A 166 -3.97 -27.38 11.96
CA SER A 166 -2.55 -27.71 12.19
C SER A 166 -1.75 -27.85 10.89
N GLN A 167 -2.29 -28.54 9.89
CA GLN A 167 -1.64 -28.72 8.59
C GLN A 167 -1.58 -27.40 7.82
N ILE A 168 -2.67 -26.62 7.86
CA ILE A 168 -2.72 -25.33 7.16
C ILE A 168 -1.80 -24.31 7.84
N ASN A 169 -1.76 -24.26 9.17
CA ASN A 169 -0.81 -23.42 9.91
C ASN A 169 0.64 -23.80 9.62
N ALA A 170 0.95 -25.10 9.55
CA ALA A 170 2.30 -25.55 9.19
C ALA A 170 2.71 -25.14 7.77
N ALA A 171 1.75 -24.97 6.85
CA ALA A 171 2.00 -24.56 5.48
C ALA A 171 2.06 -23.03 5.29
N LEU A 172 1.19 -22.28 5.97
CA LEU A 172 0.99 -20.85 5.71
C LEU A 172 1.48 -19.92 6.82
N ALA A 173 1.46 -20.35 8.07
CA ALA A 173 1.96 -19.53 9.18
C ALA A 173 3.49 -19.62 9.26
N GLY A 174 4.10 -18.55 9.78
CA GLY A 174 5.55 -18.45 9.92
C GLY A 174 6.07 -17.06 9.57
N SER A 175 7.38 -16.88 9.66
CA SER A 175 8.08 -15.61 9.45
C SER A 175 9.01 -15.60 8.23
N ASN A 176 9.06 -16.69 7.47
CA ASN A 176 9.88 -16.78 6.25
C ASN A 176 9.06 -16.38 5.02
N ASN A 177 8.49 -15.17 5.08
CA ASN A 177 7.63 -14.64 4.02
C ASN A 177 8.19 -13.31 3.54
N SER A 178 7.96 -13.01 2.26
CA SER A 178 8.35 -11.73 1.68
C SER A 178 7.30 -11.26 0.69
N LEU A 179 7.09 -9.97 0.60
CA LEU A 179 6.17 -9.33 -0.31
C LEU A 179 6.93 -8.27 -1.08
N THR A 180 6.75 -8.22 -2.39
CA THR A 180 7.11 -7.08 -3.22
C THR A 180 5.85 -6.58 -3.91
N VAL A 181 5.68 -5.26 -3.95
CA VAL A 181 4.59 -4.59 -4.64
C VAL A 181 5.16 -3.46 -5.48
N HIS A 182 4.60 -3.31 -6.67
CA HIS A 182 4.80 -2.17 -7.54
C HIS A 182 3.44 -1.50 -7.72
N ILE A 183 3.33 -0.26 -7.24
CA ILE A 183 2.16 0.60 -7.45
C ILE A 183 2.47 1.51 -8.64
N SER A 184 1.74 1.33 -9.74
CA SER A 184 1.97 2.09 -10.97
C SER A 184 1.40 3.50 -10.86
N GLY A 185 2.23 4.50 -11.10
CA GLY A 185 1.87 5.92 -11.01
C GLY A 185 3.11 6.81 -11.11
N ASN A 186 2.92 8.12 -11.06
CA ASN A 186 4.03 9.06 -10.96
C ASN A 186 4.23 9.46 -9.50
N PHE A 187 5.24 8.88 -8.87
CA PHE A 187 5.68 9.16 -7.49
C PHE A 187 7.04 9.83 -7.49
N THR A 188 7.24 10.78 -8.42
CA THR A 188 8.50 11.55 -8.48
C THR A 188 8.77 12.17 -7.11
N PRO A 189 9.98 11.99 -6.55
CA PRO A 189 10.35 12.57 -5.26
C PRO A 189 10.15 14.09 -5.26
N PRO A 190 9.77 14.67 -4.11
CA PRO A 190 9.75 16.12 -3.97
C PRO A 190 11.17 16.65 -4.18
N MET A 191 11.30 17.89 -4.67
CA MET A 191 12.60 18.53 -4.72
C MET A 191 13.12 18.67 -3.28
N PRO A 192 14.41 18.41 -3.02
CA PRO A 192 14.99 18.75 -1.73
C PRO A 192 14.81 20.25 -1.52
N ASP A 193 14.29 20.64 -0.36
CA ASP A 193 14.26 22.05 0.02
C ASP A 193 15.71 22.53 0.09
N ASP A 194 16.15 23.28 -0.92
CA ASP A 194 17.41 24.02 -0.91
C ASP A 194 17.29 25.22 0.04
N ASP A 195 16.88 24.99 1.29
CA ASP A 195 16.88 26.01 2.34
C ASP A 195 18.33 26.18 2.85
N THR A 196 19.19 26.66 1.95
CA THR A 196 20.60 27.04 2.19
C THR A 196 20.72 28.45 2.77
N ILE A 197 19.67 28.99 3.40
CA ILE A 197 19.62 30.38 3.87
C ILE A 197 20.59 30.69 5.03
N PHE A 198 21.37 29.70 5.51
CA PHE A 198 22.35 29.87 6.59
C PHE A 198 23.76 29.32 6.30
N ALA A 199 24.10 28.96 5.04
CA ALA A 199 25.44 28.45 4.74
C ALA A 199 26.51 29.55 4.64
N ASP A 200 26.11 30.77 4.28
CA ASP A 200 27.01 31.92 4.18
C ASP A 200 26.72 32.83 5.37
N GLY A 201 27.57 32.73 6.39
CA GLY A 201 27.41 33.41 7.67
C GLY A 201 27.14 34.91 7.55
N PHE A 202 26.50 35.45 8.58
CA PHE A 202 26.55 36.88 8.88
C PHE A 202 28.02 37.25 9.14
N ASP A 203 28.76 37.58 8.08
CA ASP A 203 30.02 38.31 8.19
C ASP A 203 29.68 39.72 8.67
N ASP A 204 29.68 39.88 9.99
CA ASP A 204 29.59 41.17 10.68
C ASP A 204 30.78 42.05 10.24
N ASN A 205 30.46 43.15 9.57
CA ASN A 205 31.40 44.19 9.15
C ASN A 205 31.35 45.38 10.12
#